data_AF-A0A1T4Z0M0-F1
#
_entry.id   AF-A0A1T4Z0M0-F1
#
_cell.length_a   1.000
_cell.length_b   1.000
_cell.length_c   1.000
_cell.angle_alpha   90.00
_cell.angle_beta   90.00
_cell.angle_gamma   90.00
#
_symmetry.space_group_name_H-M   'P 1'
#
loop_
_entity.id
_entity.type
_entity.pdbx_description
1 polymer ?
#
loop_
_entity_poly.entity_id
_entity_poly.type
_entity_poly.pdbx_seq_one_letter_code
_entity_poly.pdbx_strand_id
1 'polypeptide(L)' 'MFGLGPLELALLAFVALVVFGPERLPHMARTAGRTIRDLREHSQRLRNDLESQIDLDLKADLDLDEYFSTDEDAQRR' A
#
# COMPACT_ATOMS: atom_id res chain seq x y z
N MET A 1 -21.95 -13.62 24.48
CA MET A 1 -23.28 -13.73 23.86
C MET A 1 -23.38 -12.83 22.63
N PHE A 2 -22.37 -12.88 21.75
CA PHE A 2 -22.32 -12.20 20.46
C PHE A 2 -21.43 -13.06 19.57
N GLY A 3 -22.01 -14.08 18.97
CA GLY A 3 -21.38 -14.79 17.86
C GLY A 3 -21.90 -14.14 16.60
N LEU A 4 -21.02 -13.59 15.77
CA LEU A 4 -21.40 -13.24 14.40
C LEU A 4 -21.46 -14.54 13.61
N GLY A 5 -22.59 -15.22 13.69
CA GLY A 5 -22.87 -16.38 12.88
C GLY A 5 -23.25 -15.98 11.45
N PRO A 6 -23.30 -16.97 10.54
CA PRO A 6 -23.76 -16.74 9.18
C PRO A 6 -25.16 -16.12 9.12
N LEU A 7 -26.02 -16.43 10.09
CA LEU A 7 -27.39 -15.92 10.17
C LEU A 7 -27.43 -14.44 10.60
N GLU A 8 -26.68 -14.03 11.63
CA GLU A 8 -26.61 -12.63 12.03
C GLU A 8 -26.04 -11.74 10.91
N LEU A 9 -25.03 -12.24 10.19
CA LEU A 9 -24.46 -11.54 9.02
C LEU A 9 -25.49 -11.39 7.90
N ALA A 10 -26.27 -12.44 7.61
CA ALA A 10 -27.33 -12.39 6.61
C ALA A 10 -28.42 -11.37 7.00
N LEU A 11 -28.81 -11.30 8.28
CA LEU A 11 -29.77 -10.33 8.78
C LEU A 11 -29.24 -8.89 8.65
N LEU A 12 -27.99 -8.65 9.04
CA LEU A 12 -27.34 -7.34 8.88
C LEU A 12 -27.24 -6.94 7.41
N ALA A 13 -26.85 -7.87 6.53
CA ALA A 13 -26.83 -7.64 5.10
C ALA A 13 -28.23 -7.29 4.58
N PHE A 14 -29.26 -8.02 5.00
CA PHE A 14 -30.64 -7.74 4.62
C PHE A 14 -31.08 -6.33 5.03
N VAL A 15 -30.85 -5.94 6.28
CA VAL A 15 -31.16 -4.59 6.77
C VAL A 15 -30.40 -3.53 5.96
N ALA A 16 -29.10 -3.73 5.72
CA ALA A 16 -28.30 -2.81 4.92
C ALA A 16 -28.81 -2.71 3.47
N LEU A 17 -29.22 -3.83 2.86
CA LEU A 17 -29.81 -3.85 1.52
C LEU A 17 -31.15 -3.13 1.48
N VAL A 18 -31.97 -3.18 2.53
CA VAL A 18 -33.24 -2.42 2.59
C VAL A 18 -32.99 -0.92 2.73
N VAL A 19 -32.04 -0.53 3.59
CA VAL A 19 -31.73 0.90 3.86
C VAL A 19 -31.04 1.55 2.66
N PHE A 20 -29.99 0.91 2.13
CA PHE A 20 -29.18 1.47 1.06
C PHE A 20 -29.66 1.04 -0.33
N GLY A 21 -30.30 -0.12 -0.46
CA GLY A 21 -30.70 -0.72 -1.73
C GLY A 21 -29.69 -1.77 -2.24
N PRO A 22 -30.16 -2.90 -2.83
CA PRO A 22 -29.29 -3.96 -3.32
C PRO A 22 -28.39 -3.56 -4.49
N GLU A 23 -28.80 -2.55 -5.27
CA GLU A 23 -28.02 -2.02 -6.37
C GLU A 23 -26.95 -1.02 -5.89
N ARG A 24 -27.25 -0.23 -4.84
CA ARG A 24 -26.39 0.88 -4.41
C ARG A 24 -25.23 0.42 -3.54
N LEU A 25 -25.46 -0.57 -2.66
CA LEU A 25 -24.44 -1.12 -1.78
C LEU A 25 -23.20 -1.64 -2.55
N PRO A 26 -23.34 -2.52 -3.58
CA PRO A 26 -22.19 -2.97 -4.37
C PRO A 26 -21.61 -1.86 -5.24
N HIS A 27 -22.42 -0.93 -5.73
CA HIS A 27 -21.94 0.21 -6.51
C HIS A 27 -21.02 1.12 -5.67
N MET A 28 -21.45 1.48 -4.46
CA MET A 28 -20.66 2.29 -3.52
C MET A 28 -19.39 1.55 -3.09
N ALA A 29 -19.48 0.25 -2.78
CA ALA A 29 -18.32 -0.56 -2.43
C ALA A 29 -17.29 -0.64 -3.56
N ARG A 30 -17.73 -0.80 -4.81
CA ARG A 30 -16.84 -0.81 -6.00
C ARG A 30 -16.14 0.54 -6.18
N THR A 31 -16.87 1.65 -6.03
CA THR A 31 -16.31 3.00 -6.18
C THR A 31 -15.31 3.33 -5.06
N ALA A 32 -15.67 3.04 -3.81
CA ALA A 32 -14.78 3.20 -2.66
C ALA A 32 -13.54 2.31 -2.81
N GLY A 33 -13.71 1.05 -3.22
CA GLY A 33 -12.61 0.11 -3.43
C GLY A 33 -11.63 0.57 -4.52
N ARG A 34 -12.14 1.12 -5.63
CA ARG A 34 -11.29 1.73 -6.68
C ARG A 34 -10.50 2.91 -6.12
N THR A 35 -11.16 3.81 -5.39
CA THR A 35 -10.51 4.97 -4.78
C THR A 35 -9.39 4.55 -3.82
N ILE A 36 -9.64 3.56 -2.94
CA ILE A 36 -8.64 3.04 -2.01
C ILE A 36 -7.46 2.41 -2.77
N ARG A 37 -7.73 1.67 -3.85
CA ARG A 37 -6.70 1.08 -4.70
C ARG A 37 -5.83 2.16 -5.33
N ASP A 38 -6.44 3.18 -5.92
CA ASP A 38 -5.74 4.28 -6.56
C ASP A 38 -4.86 5.00 -5.53
N LEU A 39 -5.41 5.31 -4.34
CA LEU A 39 -4.66 5.90 -3.23
C LEU A 39 -3.46 5.04 -2.81
N ARG A 40 -3.61 3.71 -2.74
CA ARG A 40 -2.51 2.79 -2.42
C ARG A 40 -1.43 2.82 -3.50
N GLU A 41 -1.81 2.81 -4.78
CA GLU A 41 -0.86 2.87 -5.90
C GLU A 41 -0.11 4.20 -5.94
N HIS A 42 -0.81 5.32 -5.74
CA HIS A 42 -0.18 6.65 -5.63
C HIS A 42 0.77 6.74 -4.43
N SER A 43 0.37 6.24 -3.26
CA SER A 43 1.22 6.21 -2.07
C SER A 43 2.48 5.38 -2.28
N GLN A 44 2.38 4.25 -3.00
CA GLN A 44 3.53 3.41 -3.32
C GLN A 44 4.52 4.13 -4.25
N ARG A 45 4.02 4.84 -5.27
CA ARG A 45 4.89 5.62 -6.17
C ARG A 45 5.63 6.72 -5.42
N LEU A 46 4.91 7.50 -4.59
CA LEU A 46 5.54 8.52 -3.76
C LEU A 46 6.62 7.95 -2.85
N ARG A 47 6.35 6.80 -2.21
CA ARG A 47 7.35 6.10 -1.38
C ARG A 47 8.58 5.71 -2.19
N ASN A 48 8.41 5.12 -3.37
CA ASN A 48 9.52 4.72 -4.22
C ASN A 48 10.34 5.93 -4.72
N ASP A 49 9.66 7.02 -5.08
CA ASP A 49 10.31 8.25 -5.53
C ASP A 49 11.10 8.92 -4.39
N LEU A 50 10.57 8.91 -3.16
CA LEU A 50 11.27 9.39 -1.97
C LEU A 50 12.47 8.49 -1.62
N GLU A 51 12.29 7.18 -1.66
CA GLU A 51 13.35 6.20 -1.35
C GLU A 51 14.52 6.29 -2.35
N SER A 52 14.23 6.45 -3.65
CA SER A 52 15.27 6.65 -4.66
C SER A 52 16.03 7.98 -4.50
N GLN A 53 15.34 9.07 -4.15
CA GLN A 53 16.00 10.35 -3.88
C GLN A 53 16.86 10.31 -2.61
N ILE A 54 16.37 9.69 -1.54
CA ILE A 54 17.11 9.53 -0.29
C ILE A 54 18.34 8.64 -0.48
N ASP A 55 18.23 7.53 -1.23
CA ASP A 55 19.36 6.65 -1.53
C ASP A 55 20.45 7.37 -2.36
N LEU A 56 20.05 8.22 -3.30
CA LEU A 56 20.99 9.03 -4.09
C LEU A 56 21.68 10.10 -3.25
N ASP A 57 20.93 10.87 -2.45
CA ASP A 57 21.49 11.91 -1.57
C ASP A 57 22.42 11.31 -0.51
N LEU A 58 22.05 10.16 0.08
CA LEU A 58 22.87 9.48 1.08
C LEU A 58 24.18 8.94 0.50
N LYS A 59 24.15 8.43 -0.74
CA LYS A 59 25.37 7.99 -1.44
C LYS A 59 26.28 9.15 -1.80
N ALA A 60 25.70 10.28 -2.21
CA ALA A 60 26.45 11.49 -2.55
C ALA A 60 27.08 12.15 -1.31
N ASP A 61 26.38 12.21 -0.18
CA ASP A 61 26.90 12.81 1.06
C ASP A 61 28.00 11.97 1.72
N LEU A 62 27.95 10.64 1.52
CA LEU A 62 28.89 9.72 2.15
C LEU A 62 30.12 9.34 1.30
N ASP A 63 30.36 9.95 0.13
CA ASP A 63 31.46 9.62 -0.80
C ASP A 63 31.70 8.10 -0.91
N LEU A 64 30.60 7.33 -0.94
CA LEU A 64 30.64 5.88 -0.81
C LEU A 64 31.37 5.21 -1.99
N ASP A 65 31.44 5.89 -3.13
CA ASP A 65 32.23 5.46 -4.29
C ASP A 65 33.72 5.29 -3.91
N GLU A 66 34.27 6.11 -3.02
CA GLU A 66 35.66 5.99 -2.56
C GLU A 66 35.84 4.89 -1.51
N TYR A 67 34.81 4.67 -0.67
CA TYR A 67 34.83 3.65 0.38
C TYR A 67 34.71 2.21 -0.16
N PHE A 68 33.85 1.99 -1.18
CA PHE A 68 33.74 0.67 -1.82
C PHE A 68 34.93 0.36 -2.75
N SER A 69 35.63 1.39 -3.27
CA SER A 69 36.85 1.21 -4.06
C SER A 69 38.04 0.68 -3.25
N THR A 70 38.11 1.00 -1.96
CA THR A 70 39.24 0.61 -1.09
C THR A 70 39.31 -0.90 -0.82
N ASP A 71 38.18 -1.62 -0.92
CA ASP A 71 38.10 -3.06 -0.59
C ASP A 71 38.28 -3.99 -1.82
N GLU A 72 37.93 -3.54 -3.05
CA GLU A 72 38.05 -4.37 -4.25
C GLU A 72 39.50 -4.50 -4.78
N ASP A 73 40.36 -3.48 -4.59
CA ASP A 73 41.76 -3.54 -5.02
C ASP A 73 42.60 -4.54 -4.21
N ALA A 74 42.14 -4.92 -3.02
CA ALA A 74 42.77 -5.95 -2.19
C ALA A 74 42.44 -7.38 -2.67
N GLN A 75 41.36 -7.57 -3.43
CA GLN A 75 40.87 -8.89 -3.83
C GLN A 75 41.31 -9.30 -5.26
N ARG A 76 41.94 -8.37 -6.00
CA ARG A 76 42.48 -8.60 -7.35
C ARG A 76 43.99 -8.89 -7.39
N ARG A 77 44.64 -9.16 -6.25
CA ARG A 77 46.03 -9.64 -6.15
C ARG A 77 46.13 -11.04 -5.58
#